data_AF-A0A529W0E1-F1
#
_entry.id   AF-A0A529W0E1-F1
#
_cell.length_a   1.000
_cell.length_b   1.000
_cell.length_c   1.000
_cell.angle_alpha   90.00
_cell.angle_beta   90.00
_cell.angle_gamma   90.00
#
_symmetry.space_group_name_H-M   'P 1'
#
loop_
_entity.id
_entity.type
_entity.pdbx_description
1 polymer ?
#
loop_
_entity_poly.entity_id
_entity_poly.type
_entity_poly.pdbx_seq_one_letter_code
_entity_poly.pdbx_strand_id
1 'polypeptide(L)'
;PGLVIAALTFGHLPAVFIPAGPMTTGLANDEKAKVRQLYAEGKVGRAELLEAESKSYHGPGTCTFYGTANSNQMLMEIMGLHTPGASFVNPGTPLRDALTREAAKRALAITALGNAYTPVGRMIDERSIVNGVVGLHATGGSTNHTIHLIAMAAAAGIALTWQDISDLSEAVPLLARVYPNGLADVNHFHAAGGLGYLIRELLDEGLLHEDVQTVWGEGLRPYAVEARLGEDGSVVREAAPLVSGDEKVLAPVN
;
A
#
# COMPACT_ATOMS: atom_id res chain seq x y z
N PRO A 1 -7.99 -2.47 -7.71
CA PRO A 1 -9.37 -2.01 -8.03
C PRO A 1 -10.30 -3.09 -8.62
N GLY A 2 -10.04 -3.64 -9.81
CA GLY A 2 -10.99 -4.55 -10.48
C GLY A 2 -11.37 -5.79 -9.67
N LEU A 3 -10.39 -6.43 -9.03
CA LEU A 3 -10.64 -7.58 -8.15
C LEU A 3 -11.42 -7.21 -6.87
N VAL A 4 -11.25 -5.98 -6.36
CA VAL A 4 -12.02 -5.49 -5.21
C VAL A 4 -13.48 -5.26 -5.59
N ILE A 5 -13.72 -4.64 -6.75
CA ILE A 5 -15.08 -4.46 -7.29
C ILE A 5 -15.77 -5.82 -7.47
N ALA A 6 -15.06 -6.81 -8.00
CA ALA A 6 -15.57 -8.16 -8.13
C ALA A 6 -15.90 -8.78 -6.75
N ALA A 7 -14.99 -8.68 -5.77
CA ALA A 7 -15.21 -9.22 -4.43
C ALA A 7 -16.42 -8.57 -3.73
N LEU A 8 -16.56 -7.25 -3.82
CA LEU A 8 -17.65 -6.50 -3.19
C LEU A 8 -19.00 -6.77 -3.85
N THR A 9 -19.04 -7.00 -5.17
CA THR A 9 -20.24 -7.52 -5.86
C THR A 9 -20.74 -8.82 -5.25
N PHE A 10 -19.83 -9.65 -4.72
CA PHE A 10 -20.13 -10.88 -3.97
C PHE A 10 -19.86 -10.69 -2.47
N GLY A 11 -20.32 -9.58 -1.88
CA GLY A 11 -19.96 -9.15 -0.53
C GLY A 11 -20.23 -10.16 0.60
N HIS A 12 -21.03 -11.20 0.38
CA HIS A 12 -21.25 -12.31 1.33
C HIS A 12 -20.09 -13.32 1.39
N LEU A 13 -19.14 -13.24 0.46
CA LEU A 13 -17.94 -14.07 0.46
C LEU A 13 -16.81 -13.35 1.21
N PRO A 14 -16.02 -14.07 2.02
CA PRO A 14 -14.75 -13.54 2.50
C PRO A 14 -13.76 -13.35 1.36
N ALA A 15 -12.92 -12.32 1.44
CA ALA A 15 -11.86 -12.06 0.48
C ALA A 15 -10.60 -11.55 1.18
N VAL A 16 -9.44 -12.08 0.80
CA VAL A 16 -8.12 -11.61 1.24
C VAL A 16 -7.30 -11.30 0.00
N PHE A 17 -6.68 -10.13 -0.03
CA PHE A 17 -5.84 -9.69 -1.14
C PHE A 17 -4.37 -9.90 -0.78
N ILE A 18 -3.58 -10.32 -1.77
CA ILE A 18 -2.15 -10.60 -1.59
C ILE A 18 -1.38 -9.64 -2.49
N PRO A 19 -0.58 -8.73 -1.92
CA PRO A 19 0.23 -7.82 -2.73
C PRO A 19 1.36 -8.58 -3.43
N ALA A 20 1.67 -8.17 -4.66
CA ALA A 20 2.82 -8.69 -5.38
C ALA A 20 4.14 -8.23 -4.74
N GLY A 21 4.21 -6.94 -4.36
CA GLY A 21 5.44 -6.28 -3.96
C GLY A 21 6.12 -5.52 -5.11
N PRO A 22 6.88 -4.46 -4.80
CA PRO A 22 7.65 -3.70 -5.77
C PRO A 22 8.92 -4.43 -6.18
N MET A 23 9.43 -4.09 -7.36
CA MET A 23 10.82 -4.38 -7.71
C MET A 23 11.76 -3.82 -6.62
N THR A 24 12.92 -4.44 -6.44
CA THR A 24 13.99 -3.87 -5.61
C THR A 24 14.46 -2.54 -6.18
N THR A 25 15.20 -1.73 -5.41
CA THR A 25 15.82 -0.51 -5.93
C THR A 25 16.73 -0.84 -7.10
N GLY A 26 16.57 -0.09 -8.19
CA GLY A 26 17.39 -0.20 -9.40
C GLY A 26 17.96 1.15 -9.77
N LEU A 27 17.98 1.48 -11.08
CA LEU A 27 18.38 2.80 -11.55
C LEU A 27 17.55 3.89 -10.85
N ALA A 28 18.21 4.94 -10.36
CA ALA A 28 17.55 6.03 -9.66
C ALA A 28 16.62 6.81 -10.61
N ASN A 29 15.50 7.33 -10.08
CA ASN A 29 14.47 7.95 -10.91
C ASN A 29 14.91 9.29 -11.52
N ASP A 30 15.79 10.03 -10.84
CA ASP A 30 16.43 11.25 -11.34
C ASP A 30 17.36 10.95 -12.51
N GLU A 31 18.12 9.87 -12.44
CA GLU A 31 18.99 9.42 -13.53
C GLU A 31 18.16 9.02 -14.76
N LYS A 32 17.05 8.27 -14.57
CA LYS A 32 16.09 7.97 -15.65
C LYS A 32 15.53 9.23 -16.29
N ALA A 33 15.09 10.19 -15.47
CA ALA A 33 14.53 11.45 -15.95
C ALA A 33 15.57 12.26 -16.73
N LYS A 34 16.81 12.31 -16.24
CA LYS A 34 17.93 12.99 -16.88
C LYS A 34 18.27 12.38 -18.24
N VAL A 35 18.36 11.06 -18.35
CA VAL A 35 18.64 10.39 -19.64
C VAL A 35 17.53 10.69 -20.65
N ARG A 36 16.25 10.65 -20.23
CA ARG A 36 15.11 11.02 -21.09
C ARG A 36 15.16 12.47 -21.54
N GLN A 37 15.53 13.39 -20.64
CA GLN A 37 15.71 14.80 -20.98
C GLN A 37 16.85 14.99 -21.99
N LEU A 38 18.02 14.39 -21.75
CA LEU A 38 19.15 14.47 -22.67
C LEU A 38 18.81 13.88 -24.05
N TYR A 39 17.99 12.82 -24.10
CA TYR A 39 17.55 12.23 -25.36
C TYR A 39 16.63 13.19 -26.13
N ALA A 40 15.67 13.82 -25.43
CA ALA A 40 14.79 14.83 -26.02
C ALA A 40 15.57 16.07 -26.51
N GLU A 41 16.68 16.41 -25.85
CA GLU A 41 17.59 17.47 -26.26
C GLU A 41 18.56 17.06 -27.40
N GLY A 42 18.51 15.80 -27.84
CA GLY A 42 19.42 15.26 -28.87
C GLY A 42 20.87 15.08 -28.40
N LYS A 43 21.11 15.12 -27.09
CA LYS A 43 22.45 15.02 -26.47
C LYS A 43 22.91 13.58 -26.25
N VAL A 44 21.97 12.63 -26.22
CA VAL A 44 22.25 11.19 -26.13
C VAL A 44 21.52 10.43 -27.22
N GLY A 45 22.10 9.30 -27.65
CA GLY A 45 21.55 8.47 -28.70
C GLY A 45 20.49 7.47 -28.21
N ARG A 46 19.82 6.80 -29.15
CA ARG A 46 18.83 5.74 -28.86
C ARG A 46 19.41 4.59 -28.02
N ALA A 47 20.69 4.27 -28.18
CA ALA A 47 21.35 3.21 -27.42
C ALA A 47 21.40 3.52 -25.92
N GLU A 48 21.75 4.76 -25.55
CA GLU A 48 21.83 5.19 -24.16
C GLU A 48 20.43 5.28 -23.51
N LEU A 49 19.44 5.78 -24.25
CA LEU A 49 18.04 5.74 -23.80
C LEU A 49 17.58 4.30 -23.54
N LEU A 50 17.83 3.39 -24.48
CA LEU A 50 17.44 1.99 -24.37
C LEU A 50 18.12 1.29 -23.18
N GLU A 51 19.38 1.61 -22.92
CA GLU A 51 20.09 1.09 -21.75
C GLU A 51 19.44 1.55 -20.45
N ALA A 52 19.13 2.84 -20.32
CA ALA A 52 18.46 3.39 -19.14
C ALA A 52 17.03 2.83 -18.96
N GLU A 53 16.28 2.66 -20.05
CA GLU A 53 14.95 2.03 -20.04
C GLU A 53 15.03 0.56 -19.62
N SER A 54 16.01 -0.19 -20.13
CA SER A 54 16.20 -1.60 -19.77
C SER A 54 16.58 -1.76 -18.29
N LYS A 55 17.44 -0.87 -17.78
CA LYS A 55 17.80 -0.83 -16.35
C LYS A 55 16.66 -0.37 -15.44
N SER A 56 15.59 0.21 -16.00
CA SER A 56 14.41 0.62 -15.24
C SER A 56 13.47 -0.53 -14.89
N TYR A 57 13.56 -1.64 -15.63
CA TYR A 57 12.76 -2.85 -15.45
C TYR A 57 13.67 -4.05 -15.18
N HIS A 58 14.32 -4.04 -14.02
CA HIS A 58 15.43 -4.92 -13.66
C HIS A 58 15.03 -6.14 -12.83
N GLY A 59 13.73 -6.35 -12.56
CA GLY A 59 13.25 -7.51 -11.82
C GLY A 59 11.73 -7.66 -11.82
N PRO A 60 11.20 -8.76 -11.27
CA PRO A 60 9.77 -8.92 -11.06
C PRO A 60 9.25 -7.96 -9.97
N GLY A 61 8.01 -7.50 -10.13
CA GLY A 61 7.32 -6.66 -9.15
C GLY A 61 6.64 -5.44 -9.76
N THR A 62 5.98 -4.65 -8.92
CA THR A 62 5.43 -3.34 -9.31
C THR A 62 6.55 -2.32 -9.49
N CYS A 63 6.22 -1.15 -10.04
CA CYS A 63 7.15 -0.03 -10.20
C CYS A 63 7.84 0.33 -8.86
N THR A 64 9.06 0.85 -8.90
CA THR A 64 9.75 1.34 -7.69
C THR A 64 9.25 2.72 -7.24
N PHE A 65 8.63 3.49 -8.14
CA PHE A 65 8.03 4.78 -7.80
C PHE A 65 6.64 4.63 -7.21
N TYR A 66 6.17 5.65 -6.49
CA TYR A 66 4.87 5.70 -5.83
C TYR A 66 3.72 6.01 -6.80
N GLY A 67 3.57 5.17 -7.83
CA GLY A 67 2.45 5.23 -8.77
C GLY A 67 1.25 4.39 -8.32
N THR A 68 0.26 4.25 -9.21
CA THR A 68 -1.01 3.55 -8.96
C THR A 68 -0.83 2.17 -8.34
N ALA A 69 0.15 1.38 -8.78
CA ALA A 69 0.34 0.03 -8.25
C ALA A 69 0.74 0.03 -6.76
N ASN A 70 1.59 0.98 -6.34
CA ASN A 70 2.05 1.09 -4.96
C ASN A 70 1.05 1.82 -4.07
N SER A 71 0.39 2.86 -4.58
CA SER A 71 -0.77 3.47 -3.90
C SER A 71 -1.88 2.44 -3.68
N ASN A 72 -2.12 1.53 -4.64
CA ASN A 72 -3.11 0.47 -4.44
C ASN A 72 -2.67 -0.56 -3.39
N GLN A 73 -1.38 -0.89 -3.28
CA GLN A 73 -0.91 -1.79 -2.21
C GLN A 73 -1.14 -1.18 -0.83
N MET A 74 -0.76 0.09 -0.64
CA MET A 74 -1.05 0.86 0.58
C MET A 74 -2.56 0.86 0.87
N LEU A 75 -3.36 1.20 -0.14
CA LEU A 75 -4.81 1.30 -0.02
C LEU A 75 -5.43 -0.02 0.46
N MET A 76 -5.01 -1.16 -0.09
CA MET A 76 -5.56 -2.45 0.34
C MET A 76 -5.17 -2.79 1.77
N GLU A 77 -3.99 -2.40 2.24
CA GLU A 77 -3.56 -2.68 3.61
C GLU A 77 -4.27 -1.78 4.63
N ILE A 78 -4.35 -0.48 4.36
CA ILE A 78 -5.00 0.47 5.28
C ILE A 78 -6.53 0.28 5.33
N MET A 79 -7.13 -0.25 4.26
CA MET A 79 -8.54 -0.69 4.24
C MET A 79 -8.73 -2.08 4.88
N GLY A 80 -7.68 -2.71 5.39
CA GLY A 80 -7.77 -4.01 6.06
C GLY A 80 -7.97 -5.21 5.13
N LEU A 81 -7.68 -5.11 3.84
CA LEU A 81 -7.83 -6.20 2.85
C LEU A 81 -6.57 -7.09 2.71
N HIS A 82 -5.42 -6.61 3.17
CA HIS A 82 -4.17 -7.38 3.27
C HIS A 82 -3.96 -7.92 4.69
N THR A 83 -3.10 -8.93 4.85
CA THR A 83 -2.56 -9.25 6.19
C THR A 83 -1.59 -8.16 6.65
N PRO A 84 -1.45 -7.92 7.97
CA PRO A 84 -0.59 -6.86 8.48
C PRO A 84 0.88 -7.03 8.08
N GLY A 85 1.50 -5.95 7.60
CA GLY A 85 2.90 -5.87 7.19
C GLY A 85 3.17 -6.48 5.81
N ALA A 86 2.14 -6.77 5.01
CA ALA A 86 2.30 -7.51 3.76
C ALA A 86 2.73 -6.65 2.56
N SER A 87 2.39 -5.35 2.55
CA SER A 87 2.73 -4.46 1.44
C SER A 87 4.23 -4.19 1.39
N PHE A 88 4.71 -3.91 0.17
CA PHE A 88 6.09 -3.50 -0.11
C PHE A 88 7.20 -4.53 0.13
N VAL A 89 6.91 -5.70 0.71
CA VAL A 89 7.85 -6.84 0.69
C VAL A 89 8.12 -7.28 -0.76
N ASN A 90 9.40 -7.35 -1.16
CA ASN A 90 9.74 -7.65 -2.55
C ASN A 90 9.35 -9.08 -2.99
N PRO A 91 8.98 -9.28 -4.27
CA PRO A 91 8.71 -10.60 -4.84
C PRO A 91 9.90 -11.56 -4.73
N GLY A 92 9.63 -12.87 -4.70
CA GLY A 92 10.66 -13.91 -4.74
C GLY A 92 11.52 -14.04 -3.48
N THR A 93 11.13 -13.37 -2.39
CA THR A 93 11.78 -13.50 -1.08
C THR A 93 11.10 -14.58 -0.24
N PRO A 94 11.82 -15.27 0.66
CA PRO A 94 11.20 -16.23 1.59
C PRO A 94 10.10 -15.59 2.46
N LEU A 95 10.24 -14.31 2.81
CA LEU A 95 9.22 -13.56 3.54
C LEU A 95 7.94 -13.36 2.71
N ARG A 96 8.05 -13.00 1.42
CA ARG A 96 6.88 -12.90 0.53
C ARG A 96 6.16 -14.25 0.41
N ASP A 97 6.89 -15.35 0.32
CA ASP A 97 6.32 -16.70 0.29
C ASP A 97 5.59 -17.04 1.60
N ALA A 98 6.19 -16.71 2.75
CA ALA A 98 5.59 -16.92 4.06
C ALA A 98 4.29 -16.10 4.23
N LEU A 99 4.30 -14.81 3.85
CA LEU A 99 3.12 -13.94 3.86
C LEU A 99 2.01 -14.45 2.94
N THR A 100 2.37 -14.95 1.75
CA THR A 100 1.40 -15.51 0.79
C THR A 100 0.73 -16.76 1.36
N ARG A 101 1.51 -17.66 1.97
CA ARG A 101 0.97 -18.85 2.66
C ARG A 101 0.07 -18.48 3.83
N GLU A 102 0.46 -17.47 4.62
CA GLU A 102 -0.34 -16.99 5.74
C GLU A 102 -1.66 -16.36 5.28
N ALA A 103 -1.64 -15.51 4.25
CA ALA A 103 -2.84 -14.92 3.68
C ALA A 103 -3.81 -15.99 3.14
N ALA A 104 -3.29 -17.06 2.52
CA ALA A 104 -4.10 -18.19 2.07
C ALA A 104 -4.72 -18.96 3.26
N LYS A 105 -3.95 -19.24 4.31
CA LYS A 105 -4.50 -19.82 5.56
C LYS A 105 -5.56 -18.92 6.17
N ARG A 106 -5.34 -17.61 6.16
CA ARG A 106 -6.30 -16.64 6.69
C ARG A 106 -7.59 -16.63 5.88
N ALA A 107 -7.51 -16.64 4.56
CA ALA A 107 -8.68 -16.72 3.68
C ALA A 107 -9.56 -17.95 3.99
N LEU A 108 -8.95 -19.11 4.27
CA LEU A 108 -9.66 -20.32 4.68
C LEU A 108 -10.28 -20.20 6.09
N ALA A 109 -9.55 -19.56 7.01
CA ALA A 109 -9.98 -19.37 8.40
C ALA A 109 -11.18 -18.42 8.54
N ILE A 110 -11.33 -17.43 7.65
CA ILE A 110 -12.43 -16.46 7.72
C ILE A 110 -13.70 -16.85 6.97
N THR A 111 -13.79 -18.11 6.55
CA THR A 111 -15.01 -18.66 5.93
C THR A 111 -16.06 -19.04 6.96
N ALA A 112 -17.27 -19.33 6.49
CA ALA A 112 -18.35 -19.85 7.33
C ALA A 112 -18.04 -21.22 7.95
N LEU A 113 -17.04 -21.94 7.42
CA LEU A 113 -16.53 -23.21 7.96
C LEU A 113 -15.30 -23.03 8.87
N GLY A 114 -14.79 -21.80 8.96
CA GLY A 114 -13.59 -21.48 9.70
C GLY A 114 -13.90 -21.02 11.12
N ASN A 115 -13.05 -20.13 11.65
CA ASN A 115 -13.11 -19.68 13.04
C ASN A 115 -13.59 -18.23 13.21
N ALA A 116 -13.74 -17.48 12.12
CA ALA A 116 -14.13 -16.07 12.15
C ALA A 116 -14.76 -15.65 10.82
N TYR A 117 -16.04 -15.95 10.61
CA TYR A 117 -16.70 -15.61 9.34
C TYR A 117 -16.71 -14.09 9.09
N THR A 118 -15.87 -13.63 8.16
CA THR A 118 -15.66 -12.21 7.85
C THR A 118 -15.92 -11.96 6.36
N PRO A 119 -17.19 -11.82 5.95
CA PRO A 119 -17.54 -11.53 4.56
C PRO A 119 -17.14 -10.10 4.18
N VAL A 120 -16.59 -9.90 2.97
CA VAL A 120 -15.95 -8.64 2.57
C VAL A 120 -16.92 -7.45 2.58
N GLY A 121 -18.20 -7.66 2.27
CA GLY A 121 -19.24 -6.64 2.29
C GLY A 121 -19.71 -6.24 3.70
N ARG A 122 -19.32 -6.97 4.75
CA ARG A 122 -19.46 -6.51 6.15
C ARG A 122 -18.18 -5.86 6.67
N MET A 123 -17.05 -6.19 6.07
CA MET A 123 -15.74 -5.69 6.48
C MET A 123 -15.48 -4.28 5.94
N ILE A 124 -15.86 -4.04 4.67
CA ILE A 124 -15.71 -2.73 4.03
C ILE A 124 -16.98 -1.91 4.29
N ASP A 125 -16.81 -0.84 5.06
CA ASP A 125 -17.81 0.20 5.33
C ASP A 125 -17.23 1.60 5.02
N GLU A 126 -17.99 2.65 5.32
CA GLU A 126 -17.59 4.04 5.09
C GLU A 126 -16.27 4.40 5.79
N ARG A 127 -16.05 3.89 7.01
CA ARG A 127 -14.83 4.13 7.80
C ARG A 127 -13.61 3.53 7.11
N SER A 128 -13.72 2.29 6.62
CA SER A 128 -12.67 1.65 5.82
C SER A 128 -12.34 2.44 4.56
N ILE A 129 -13.35 3.00 3.88
CA ILE A 129 -13.15 3.84 2.69
C ILE A 129 -12.47 5.17 3.05
N VAL A 130 -12.89 5.82 4.14
CA VAL A 130 -12.26 7.05 4.65
C VAL A 130 -10.79 6.80 5.01
N ASN A 131 -10.48 5.71 5.70
CA ASN A 131 -9.08 5.30 5.97
C ASN A 131 -8.27 5.18 4.67
N GLY A 132 -8.88 4.65 3.62
CA GLY A 132 -8.29 4.60 2.29
C GLY A 132 -7.98 5.97 1.69
N VAL A 133 -8.90 6.93 1.81
CA VAL A 133 -8.69 8.32 1.36
C VAL A 133 -7.59 9.01 2.17
N VAL A 134 -7.61 8.86 3.50
CA VAL A 134 -6.58 9.39 4.40
C VAL A 134 -5.21 8.85 4.02
N GLY A 135 -5.10 7.54 3.79
CA GLY A 135 -3.85 6.92 3.33
C GLY A 135 -3.35 7.50 2.00
N LEU A 136 -4.25 7.78 1.05
CA LEU A 136 -3.89 8.41 -0.24
C LEU A 136 -3.31 9.82 -0.03
N HIS A 137 -3.95 10.64 0.79
CA HIS A 137 -3.47 12.00 1.08
C HIS A 137 -2.15 11.99 1.85
N ALA A 138 -2.06 11.17 2.89
CA ALA A 138 -0.87 11.07 3.74
C ALA A 138 0.37 10.58 2.99
N THR A 139 0.19 9.88 1.86
CA THR A 139 1.30 9.34 1.07
C THR A 139 1.51 10.03 -0.27
N GLY A 140 0.66 11.00 -0.63
CA GLY A 140 0.68 11.62 -1.96
C GLY A 140 0.41 10.60 -3.07
N GLY A 141 -0.57 9.72 -2.84
CA GLY A 141 -0.95 8.63 -3.73
C GLY A 141 -1.44 9.07 -5.11
N SER A 142 -1.47 8.13 -6.05
CA SER A 142 -1.84 8.41 -7.44
C SER A 142 -3.26 8.97 -7.57
N THR A 143 -3.42 10.04 -8.35
CA THR A 143 -4.73 10.61 -8.69
C THR A 143 -5.67 9.63 -9.40
N ASN A 144 -5.16 8.55 -10.01
CA ASN A 144 -6.01 7.48 -10.56
C ASN A 144 -6.94 6.86 -9.51
N HIS A 145 -6.56 6.91 -8.23
CA HIS A 145 -7.41 6.44 -7.14
C HIS A 145 -8.62 7.31 -6.87
N THR A 146 -8.65 8.56 -7.34
CA THR A 146 -9.88 9.37 -7.34
C THR A 146 -10.97 8.78 -8.25
N ILE A 147 -10.61 7.90 -9.20
CA ILE A 147 -11.56 7.14 -10.02
C ILE A 147 -11.73 5.73 -9.45
N HIS A 148 -10.63 5.06 -9.10
CA HIS A 148 -10.68 3.67 -8.65
C HIS A 148 -11.37 3.50 -7.29
N LEU A 149 -11.09 4.36 -6.31
CA LEU A 149 -11.67 4.24 -4.98
C LEU A 149 -13.16 4.56 -5.00
N ILE A 150 -13.61 5.53 -5.81
CA ILE A 150 -15.03 5.79 -6.04
C ILE A 150 -15.73 4.55 -6.62
N ALA A 151 -15.14 3.92 -7.64
CA ALA A 151 -15.71 2.71 -8.24
C ALA A 151 -15.73 1.52 -7.25
N MET A 152 -14.72 1.39 -6.40
CA MET A 152 -14.68 0.38 -5.33
C MET A 152 -15.74 0.65 -4.26
N ALA A 153 -15.87 1.89 -3.79
CA ALA A 153 -16.89 2.30 -2.82
C ALA A 153 -18.30 2.04 -3.35
N ALA A 154 -18.56 2.40 -4.61
CA ALA A 154 -19.84 2.15 -5.25
C ALA A 154 -20.20 0.65 -5.29
N ALA A 155 -19.21 -0.24 -5.51
CA ALA A 155 -19.42 -1.68 -5.46
C ALA A 155 -19.76 -2.20 -4.05
N ALA A 156 -19.36 -1.49 -2.99
CA ALA A 156 -19.78 -1.74 -1.61
C ALA A 156 -21.13 -1.08 -1.25
N GLY A 157 -21.76 -0.34 -2.18
CA GLY A 157 -22.96 0.45 -1.90
C GLY A 157 -22.69 1.77 -1.18
N ILE A 158 -21.43 2.22 -1.14
CA ILE A 158 -20.99 3.45 -0.47
C ILE A 158 -20.84 4.58 -1.51
N ALA A 159 -21.42 5.73 -1.21
CA ALA A 159 -21.23 6.94 -2.01
C ALA A 159 -19.96 7.67 -1.54
N LEU A 160 -18.92 7.66 -2.38
CA LEU A 160 -17.74 8.51 -2.22
C LEU A 160 -17.71 9.52 -3.37
N THR A 161 -17.62 10.80 -3.05
CA THR A 161 -17.53 11.87 -4.04
C THR A 161 -16.12 12.45 -4.09
N TRP A 162 -15.82 13.18 -5.18
CA TRP A 162 -14.58 13.97 -5.21
C TRP A 162 -14.57 15.09 -4.18
N GLN A 163 -15.75 15.58 -3.75
CA GLN A 163 -15.82 16.58 -2.68
C GLN A 163 -15.35 15.99 -1.35
N ASP A 164 -15.78 14.76 -1.01
CA ASP A 164 -15.31 14.08 0.21
C ASP A 164 -13.78 13.88 0.19
N ILE A 165 -13.22 13.53 -0.98
CA ILE A 165 -11.77 13.42 -1.16
C ILE A 165 -11.11 14.80 -0.99
N SER A 166 -11.69 15.86 -1.54
CA SER A 166 -11.17 17.23 -1.42
C SER A 166 -11.20 17.71 0.04
N ASP A 167 -12.31 17.53 0.74
CA ASP A 167 -12.49 17.99 2.13
C ASP A 167 -11.52 17.28 3.07
N LEU A 168 -11.31 15.97 2.89
CA LEU A 168 -10.30 15.22 3.64
C LEU A 168 -8.87 15.67 3.34
N SER A 169 -8.58 16.24 2.17
CA SER A 169 -7.23 16.72 1.84
C SER A 169 -6.82 17.93 2.67
N GLU A 170 -7.77 18.71 3.19
CA GLU A 170 -7.48 19.86 4.07
C GLU A 170 -7.12 19.42 5.49
N ALA A 171 -7.56 18.23 5.92
CA ALA A 171 -7.35 17.71 7.27
C ALA A 171 -6.13 16.78 7.38
N VAL A 172 -5.71 16.13 6.30
CA VAL A 172 -4.69 15.07 6.33
C VAL A 172 -3.32 15.60 5.89
N PRO A 173 -2.29 15.58 6.76
CA PRO A 173 -0.95 16.02 6.40
C PRO A 173 -0.24 15.01 5.48
N LEU A 174 0.61 15.52 4.58
CA LEU A 174 1.48 14.67 3.76
C LEU A 174 2.69 14.19 4.57
N LEU A 175 2.77 12.89 4.82
CA LEU A 175 3.83 12.26 5.61
C LEU A 175 4.91 11.61 4.72
N ALA A 176 4.55 11.08 3.55
CA ALA A 176 5.49 10.39 2.68
C ALA A 176 5.98 11.28 1.51
N ARG A 177 7.29 11.25 1.26
CA ARG A 177 7.97 11.94 0.14
C ARG A 177 8.70 10.93 -0.74
N VAL A 178 7.90 10.14 -1.46
CA VAL A 178 8.38 9.11 -2.39
C VAL A 178 8.23 9.61 -3.81
N TYR A 179 9.20 9.34 -4.69
CA TYR A 179 9.14 9.72 -6.10
C TYR A 179 7.80 9.29 -6.71
N PRO A 180 7.03 10.20 -7.34
CA PRO A 180 7.47 11.50 -7.88
C PRO A 180 7.50 12.69 -6.91
N ASN A 181 6.97 12.58 -5.70
CA ASN A 181 6.89 13.69 -4.73
C ASN A 181 8.19 13.91 -3.94
N GLY A 182 9.12 12.96 -3.98
CA GLY A 182 10.46 13.05 -3.41
C GLY A 182 11.48 12.29 -4.24
N LEU A 183 12.70 12.10 -3.72
CA LEU A 183 13.77 11.38 -4.43
C LEU A 183 13.79 9.88 -4.13
N ALA A 184 13.34 9.49 -2.92
CA ALA A 184 13.32 8.12 -2.47
C ALA A 184 12.34 7.27 -3.28
N ASP A 185 12.66 5.99 -3.45
CA ASP A 185 11.73 5.01 -4.01
C ASP A 185 10.93 4.32 -2.91
N VAL A 186 9.99 3.46 -3.30
CA VAL A 186 9.10 2.77 -2.36
C VAL A 186 9.84 1.82 -1.41
N ASN A 187 11.02 1.32 -1.79
CA ASN A 187 11.83 0.46 -0.93
C ASN A 187 12.46 1.28 0.20
N HIS A 188 12.93 2.50 -0.09
CA HIS A 188 13.40 3.43 0.93
C HIS A 188 12.27 3.87 1.86
N PHE A 189 11.06 4.11 1.34
CA PHE A 189 9.89 4.35 2.17
C PHE A 189 9.57 3.18 3.10
N HIS A 190 9.64 1.95 2.59
CA HIS A 190 9.45 0.75 3.41
C HIS A 190 10.51 0.64 4.51
N ALA A 191 11.78 0.89 4.18
CA ALA A 191 12.90 0.88 5.12
C ALA A 191 12.85 2.01 6.15
N ALA A 192 12.26 3.17 5.82
CA ALA A 192 12.05 4.28 6.74
C ALA A 192 10.98 3.99 7.82
N GLY A 193 10.25 2.86 7.72
CA GLY A 193 9.20 2.45 8.65
C GLY A 193 7.93 1.98 7.94
N GLY A 194 7.77 2.37 6.67
CA GLY A 194 6.72 1.87 5.79
C GLY A 194 5.30 2.09 6.32
N LEU A 195 4.43 1.15 5.97
CA LEU A 195 3.00 1.22 6.29
C LEU A 195 2.72 1.05 7.78
N GLY A 196 3.47 0.21 8.49
CA GLY A 196 3.29 0.06 9.93
C GLY A 196 3.53 1.36 10.69
N TYR A 197 4.60 2.09 10.34
CA TYR A 197 4.87 3.42 10.90
C TYR A 197 3.75 4.40 10.55
N LEU A 198 3.41 4.51 9.27
CA LEU A 198 2.36 5.41 8.78
C LEU A 198 1.01 5.19 9.49
N ILE A 199 0.58 3.93 9.58
CA ILE A 199 -0.69 3.56 10.22
C ILE A 199 -0.66 3.93 11.71
N ARG A 200 0.46 3.69 12.41
CA ARG A 200 0.60 4.08 13.81
C ARG A 200 0.44 5.58 13.98
N GLU A 201 1.22 6.38 13.25
CA GLU A 201 1.20 7.84 13.37
C GLU A 201 -0.20 8.42 13.14
N LEU A 202 -0.87 7.96 12.08
CA LEU A 202 -2.21 8.45 11.75
C LEU A 202 -3.27 7.98 12.77
N LEU A 203 -3.14 6.78 13.34
CA LEU A 203 -4.03 6.30 14.40
C LEU A 203 -3.82 7.06 15.72
N ASP A 204 -2.58 7.34 16.09
CA ASP A 204 -2.24 8.02 17.35
C ASP A 204 -2.76 9.47 17.36
N GLU A 205 -2.83 10.09 16.19
CA GLU A 205 -3.41 11.43 16.00
C GLU A 205 -4.92 11.41 15.68
N GLY A 206 -5.55 10.23 15.71
CA GLY A 206 -6.99 10.09 15.48
C GLY A 206 -7.45 10.39 14.05
N LEU A 207 -6.55 10.34 13.07
CA LEU A 207 -6.83 10.57 11.65
C LEU A 207 -7.34 9.31 10.93
N LEU A 208 -7.15 8.13 11.53
CA LEU A 208 -7.72 6.86 11.05
C LEU A 208 -8.77 6.34 12.01
N HIS A 209 -9.81 5.74 11.44
CA HIS A 209 -10.80 4.95 12.16
C HIS A 209 -10.17 3.63 12.63
N GLU A 210 -10.01 3.48 13.95
CA GLU A 210 -9.59 2.23 14.57
C GLU A 210 -10.75 1.21 14.63
N ASP A 211 -11.99 1.67 14.69
CA ASP A 211 -13.20 0.85 14.85
C ASP A 211 -13.68 0.20 13.54
N VAL A 212 -12.73 -0.33 12.76
CA VAL A 212 -12.96 -1.03 11.49
C VAL A 212 -12.82 -2.54 11.64
N GLN A 213 -13.46 -3.29 10.75
CA GLN A 213 -13.20 -4.72 10.57
C GLN A 213 -12.14 -4.90 9.49
N THR A 214 -11.26 -5.87 9.66
CA THR A 214 -10.22 -6.20 8.69
C THR A 214 -10.14 -7.71 8.47
N VAL A 215 -9.37 -8.12 7.46
CA VAL A 215 -9.05 -9.53 7.28
C VAL A 215 -8.25 -10.07 8.46
N TRP A 216 -7.74 -9.23 9.37
CA TRP A 216 -7.00 -9.64 10.57
C TRP A 216 -7.80 -9.47 11.88
N GLY A 217 -9.12 -9.27 11.79
CA GLY A 217 -9.98 -9.07 12.95
C GLY A 217 -10.41 -7.61 13.10
N GLU A 218 -10.88 -7.24 14.29
CA GLU A 218 -11.28 -5.86 14.59
C GLU A 218 -10.05 -5.01 14.87
N GLY A 219 -10.07 -3.74 14.45
CA GLY A 219 -8.97 -2.82 14.69
C GLY A 219 -8.03 -2.67 13.50
N LEU A 220 -7.46 -1.47 13.36
CA LEU A 220 -6.34 -1.21 12.45
C LEU A 220 -5.00 -1.19 13.21
N ARG A 221 -5.00 -1.08 14.55
CA ARG A 221 -3.79 -1.14 15.38
C ARG A 221 -2.93 -2.38 15.14
N PRO A 222 -3.47 -3.59 14.87
CA PRO A 222 -2.65 -4.76 14.51
C PRO A 222 -1.81 -4.58 13.24
N TYR A 223 -2.11 -3.54 12.42
CA TYR A 223 -1.35 -3.16 11.24
C TYR A 223 -0.19 -2.22 11.51
N ALA A 224 -0.04 -1.70 12.73
CA ALA A 224 1.11 -0.91 13.17
C ALA A 224 2.34 -1.79 13.45
N VAL A 225 2.73 -2.61 12.47
CA VAL A 225 3.76 -3.65 12.58
C VAL A 225 4.66 -3.73 11.36
N GLU A 226 5.85 -4.30 11.52
CA GLU A 226 6.72 -4.75 10.44
C GLU A 226 6.72 -6.29 10.41
N ALA A 227 6.55 -6.88 9.22
CA ALA A 227 6.65 -8.32 9.03
C ALA A 227 8.12 -8.73 8.81
N ARG A 228 8.57 -9.76 9.53
CA ARG A 228 9.88 -10.40 9.38
C ARG A 228 9.73 -11.90 9.18
N LEU A 229 10.79 -12.51 8.64
CA LEU A 229 10.88 -13.96 8.54
C LEU A 229 11.43 -14.52 9.86
N GLY A 230 10.65 -15.37 10.52
CA GLY A 230 11.09 -16.10 11.70
C GLY A 230 12.13 -17.17 11.37
N GLU A 231 12.85 -17.64 12.39
CA GLU A 231 13.85 -18.70 12.24
C GLU A 231 13.27 -20.02 11.70
N ASP A 232 11.98 -20.27 11.95
CA ASP A 232 11.22 -21.42 11.46
C ASP A 232 10.59 -21.19 10.06
N GLY A 233 10.87 -20.04 9.43
CA GLY A 233 10.31 -19.65 8.13
C GLY A 233 8.86 -19.16 8.20
N SER A 234 8.30 -18.94 9.38
CA SER A 234 7.00 -18.30 9.58
C SER A 234 7.08 -16.77 9.51
N VAL A 235 5.92 -16.10 9.50
CA VAL A 235 5.85 -14.63 9.58
C VAL A 235 5.84 -14.23 11.05
N VAL A 236 6.83 -13.43 11.45
CA VAL A 236 6.88 -12.76 12.75
C VAL A 236 6.50 -11.30 12.54
N ARG A 237 5.76 -10.71 13.47
CA ARG A 237 5.39 -9.29 13.44
C ARG A 237 6.01 -8.58 14.62
N GLU A 238 6.77 -7.54 14.32
CA GLU A 238 7.34 -6.64 15.32
C GLU A 238 6.56 -5.32 15.30
N ALA A 239 6.51 -4.63 16.44
CA ALA A 239 5.90 -3.31 16.47
C ALA A 239 6.63 -2.36 15.50
N ALA A 240 5.88 -1.53 14.77
CA ALA A 240 6.46 -0.54 13.90
C ALA A 240 7.43 0.40 14.67
N PRO A 241 8.53 0.84 14.04
CA PRO A 241 9.58 1.60 14.73
C PRO A 241 9.05 2.93 15.27
N LEU A 242 9.33 3.30 16.52
CA LEU A 242 8.79 4.54 17.12
C LEU A 242 9.25 5.82 16.40
N VAL A 243 10.40 5.77 15.73
CA VAL A 243 10.98 6.89 14.98
C VAL A 243 11.21 6.42 13.55
N SER A 244 10.99 7.32 12.59
CA SER A 244 11.28 7.05 11.19
C SER A 244 12.76 6.81 10.96
N GLY A 245 13.09 5.85 10.09
CA GLY A 245 14.47 5.63 9.64
C GLY A 245 15.01 6.77 8.77
N ASP A 246 14.13 7.55 8.15
CA ASP A 246 14.46 8.78 7.42
C ASP A 246 13.24 9.71 7.33
N GLU A 247 13.19 10.74 8.19
CA GLU A 247 12.12 11.74 8.22
C GLU A 247 12.00 12.57 6.94
N LYS A 248 13.03 12.57 6.08
CA LYS A 248 12.92 13.22 4.77
C LYS A 248 12.11 12.38 3.78
N VAL A 249 11.93 11.09 4.05
CA VAL A 249 11.16 10.14 3.23
C VAL A 249 9.80 9.86 3.86
N LEU A 250 9.75 9.66 5.17
CA LEU A 250 8.54 9.40 5.93
C LEU A 250 8.59 10.17 7.25
N ALA A 251 7.85 11.27 7.33
CA ALA A 251 7.82 12.15 8.49
C ALA A 251 6.78 11.67 9.54
N PRO A 252 6.98 12.02 10.83
CA PRO A 252 5.91 11.94 11.82
C PRO A 252 4.77 12.93 11.49
N VAL A 253 3.62 12.77 12.14
CA VAL A 253 2.51 13.75 11.98
C VAL A 253 2.84 15.10 12.64
N ASN A 254 3.57 15.09 13.77
CA ASN A 254 3.93 16.26 14.57
C ASN A 254 5.40 16.68 14.46
#